data_AF-A0A327WIU5-F1
#
_entry.id   AF-A0A327WIU5-F1
#
_cell.length_a   1.000
_cell.length_b   1.000
_cell.length_c   1.000
_cell.angle_alpha   90.00
_cell.angle_beta   90.00
_cell.angle_gamma   90.00
#
_symmetry.space_group_name_H-M   'P 1'
#
loop_
_entity.id
_entity.type
_entity.pdbx_description
1 polymer ?
#
loop_
_entity_poly.entity_id
_entity_poly.type
_entity_poly.pdbx_seq_one_letter_code
_entity_poly.pdbx_strand_id
1 'polypeptide(L)'
;MKSPERTRAGRLHRVLEQYGEITVAWMWRQREQTLTTSVETTRESTHATPRTVRILGKRLGSPVLLVGTVFSTEEAVLLAENGDILTYGDAGFQRVGHGFEHAVRALVAGDWDKTFF
;
A
#
# COMPACT_ATOMS: atom_id res chain seq x y z
N MET A 1 6.20 -30.83 -6.50
CA MET A 1 5.75 -29.60 -7.20
C MET A 1 5.00 -28.75 -6.19
N LYS A 2 5.61 -27.68 -5.63
CA LYS A 2 4.93 -26.81 -4.65
C LYS A 2 3.92 -25.94 -5.41
N SER A 3 2.64 -26.00 -5.01
CA SER A 3 1.58 -25.18 -5.61
C SER A 3 1.96 -23.69 -5.60
N PRO A 4 1.80 -22.95 -6.70
CA PRO A 4 2.17 -21.55 -6.81
C PRO A 4 1.44 -20.65 -5.80
N GLU A 5 0.26 -21.05 -5.32
CA GLU A 5 -0.52 -20.35 -4.29
C GLU A 5 0.17 -20.28 -2.92
N ARG A 6 0.96 -21.30 -2.52
CA ARG A 6 1.69 -21.29 -1.24
C ARG A 6 2.82 -20.27 -1.19
N THR A 7 3.39 -19.93 -2.35
CA THR A 7 4.48 -18.95 -2.45
C THR A 7 3.95 -17.50 -2.43
N ARG A 8 2.72 -17.30 -2.92
CA ARG A 8 2.06 -15.99 -3.06
C ARG A 8 1.57 -15.45 -1.72
N ALA A 9 0.80 -16.25 -0.98
CA ALA A 9 0.37 -15.90 0.37
C ALA A 9 1.57 -15.69 1.32
N GLY A 10 2.64 -16.48 1.15
CA GLY A 10 3.86 -16.34 1.96
C GLY A 10 4.63 -15.03 1.73
N ARG A 11 4.61 -14.47 0.50
CA ARG A 11 5.24 -13.17 0.23
C ARG A 11 4.48 -12.04 0.91
N LEU A 12 3.14 -12.08 0.81
CA LEU A 12 2.26 -11.10 1.41
C LEU A 12 2.35 -11.10 2.95
N HIS A 13 2.36 -12.29 3.57
CA HIS A 13 2.51 -12.42 5.01
C HIS A 13 3.86 -11.89 5.50
N ARG A 14 4.95 -12.16 4.76
CA ARG A 14 6.28 -11.66 5.10
C ARG A 14 6.37 -10.14 5.13
N VAL A 15 5.68 -9.44 4.23
CA VAL A 15 5.67 -7.96 4.24
C VAL A 15 4.97 -7.44 5.49
N LEU A 16 3.87 -8.06 5.90
CA LEU A 16 3.18 -7.69 7.13
C LEU A 16 3.98 -8.06 8.39
N GLU A 17 4.70 -9.19 8.39
CA GLU A 17 5.60 -9.56 9.48
C GLU A 17 6.78 -8.59 9.63
N GLN A 18 7.31 -8.09 8.51
CA GLN A 18 8.51 -7.25 8.50
C GLN A 18 8.21 -5.76 8.64
N TYR A 19 7.07 -5.31 8.12
CA TYR A 19 6.71 -3.90 8.04
C TYR A 19 5.31 -3.60 8.58
N GLY A 20 4.62 -4.56 9.19
CA GLY A 20 3.44 -4.28 9.98
C GLY A 20 3.87 -3.56 11.26
N GLU A 21 3.29 -2.40 11.52
CA GLU A 21 3.56 -1.49 12.64
C GLU A 21 4.69 -0.48 12.45
N ILE A 22 4.98 -0.06 11.21
CA ILE A 22 5.91 1.04 10.95
C ILE A 22 5.15 2.34 10.71
N THR A 23 5.55 3.41 11.40
CA THR A 23 5.16 4.78 11.09
C THR A 23 6.38 5.57 10.62
N VAL A 24 6.30 6.13 9.42
CA VAL A 24 7.33 7.01 8.85
C VAL A 24 6.75 8.40 8.69
N ALA A 25 7.37 9.40 9.29
CA ALA A 25 6.99 10.81 9.15
C ALA A 25 8.08 11.59 8.40
N TRP A 26 7.67 12.51 7.51
CA TRP A 26 8.59 13.39 6.80
C TRP A 26 7.93 14.73 6.47
N MET A 27 8.74 15.76 6.19
CA MET A 27 8.26 17.06 5.75
C MET A 27 8.22 17.12 4.22
N TRP A 28 7.05 17.39 3.65
CA TRP A 28 6.87 17.64 2.23
C TRP A 28 6.11 18.93 2.00
N ARG A 29 6.68 19.86 1.21
CA ARG A 29 6.10 21.19 0.93
C ARG A 29 5.66 21.93 2.21
N GLN A 30 6.50 21.91 3.24
CA GLN A 30 6.23 22.54 4.55
C GLN A 30 5.04 21.95 5.34
N ARG A 31 4.57 20.76 4.96
CA ARG A 31 3.56 20.00 5.72
C ARG A 31 4.15 18.66 6.15
N GLU A 32 3.86 18.25 7.37
CA GLU A 32 4.17 16.90 7.82
C GLU A 32 3.30 15.90 7.07
N GLN A 33 3.94 14.84 6.59
CA GLN A 33 3.32 13.71 5.94
C GLN A 33 3.71 12.45 6.70
N THR A 34 2.80 11.49 6.69
CA THR A 34 2.98 10.24 7.41
C THR A 34 2.60 9.07 6.52
N LEU A 35 3.35 7.99 6.66
CA LEU A 35 2.99 6.66 6.21
C LEU A 35 2.84 5.82 7.48
N THR A 36 1.65 5.29 7.71
CA THR A 36 1.40 4.35 8.80
C THR A 36 1.08 3.01 8.19
N THR A 37 1.91 2.02 8.47
CA THR A 37 1.67 0.63 8.11
C THR A 37 1.21 -0.12 9.35
N SER A 38 -0.08 -0.36 9.46
CA SER A 38 -0.68 -1.11 10.55
C SER A 38 -2.01 -1.63 10.05
N VAL A 39 -2.22 -2.95 10.07
CA VAL A 39 -3.45 -3.53 9.51
C VAL A 39 -4.69 -3.00 10.24
N GLU A 40 -4.63 -2.89 11.56
CA GLU A 40 -5.75 -2.40 12.38
C GLU A 40 -5.97 -0.89 12.18
N THR A 41 -4.91 -0.08 12.33
CA THR A 41 -5.01 1.37 12.15
C THR A 41 -5.42 1.73 10.72
N THR A 42 -4.95 0.99 9.72
CA THR A 42 -5.33 1.25 8.33
C THR A 42 -6.79 0.91 8.09
N ARG A 43 -7.33 -0.15 8.71
CA ARG A 43 -8.75 -0.49 8.61
C ARG A 43 -9.64 0.54 9.29
N GLU A 44 -9.20 1.09 10.42
CA GLU A 44 -9.90 2.16 11.12
C GLU A 44 -9.86 3.47 10.32
N SER A 45 -8.70 3.87 9.81
CA SER A 45 -8.50 5.16 9.13
C SER A 45 -9.01 5.23 7.69
N THR A 46 -9.01 4.13 6.93
CA THR A 46 -9.47 4.17 5.51
C THR A 46 -10.93 3.76 5.35
N HIS A 47 -11.60 3.36 6.44
CA HIS A 47 -12.85 2.58 6.40
C HIS A 47 -12.80 1.39 5.42
N ALA A 48 -11.61 0.89 5.06
CA ALA A 48 -11.45 -0.15 4.07
C ALA A 48 -11.84 -1.50 4.69
N THR A 49 -13.07 -1.90 4.41
CA THR A 49 -13.56 -3.23 4.76
C THR A 49 -12.85 -4.31 3.92
N PRO A 50 -12.84 -5.59 4.34
CA PRO A 50 -12.38 -6.69 3.50
C PRO A 50 -13.09 -6.75 2.14
N ARG A 51 -14.35 -6.28 2.07
CA ARG A 51 -15.11 -6.16 0.83
C ARG A 51 -14.51 -5.09 -0.08
N THR A 52 -14.09 -3.94 0.46
CA THR A 52 -13.42 -2.87 -0.27
C THR A 52 -12.14 -3.38 -0.91
N VAL A 53 -11.25 -4.00 -0.13
CA VAL A 53 -9.97 -4.55 -0.62
C VAL A 53 -10.20 -5.56 -1.76
N ARG A 54 -11.21 -6.42 -1.64
CA ARG A 54 -11.57 -7.37 -2.70
C ARG A 54 -12.07 -6.68 -3.97
N ILE A 55 -12.84 -5.59 -3.86
CA ILE A 55 -13.29 -4.81 -5.02
C ILE A 55 -12.10 -4.13 -5.71
N LEU A 56 -11.17 -3.56 -4.94
CA LEU A 56 -9.95 -2.94 -5.48
C LEU A 56 -9.11 -3.96 -6.23
N GLY A 57 -8.91 -5.15 -5.67
CA GLY A 57 -8.18 -6.22 -6.36
C GLY A 57 -8.85 -6.65 -7.66
N LYS A 58 -10.18 -6.68 -7.72
CA LYS A 58 -10.91 -6.93 -8.99
C LYS A 58 -10.68 -5.83 -10.02
N ARG A 59 -10.69 -4.56 -9.61
CA ARG A 59 -10.42 -3.42 -10.51
C ARG A 59 -8.99 -3.44 -11.06
N LEU A 60 -8.03 -3.83 -10.23
CA LEU A 60 -6.61 -3.98 -10.60
C LEU A 60 -6.32 -5.27 -11.41
N GLY A 61 -7.27 -6.21 -11.50
CA GLY A 61 -7.04 -7.52 -12.10
C GLY A 61 -6.07 -8.41 -11.31
N SER A 62 -5.74 -8.04 -10.06
CA SER A 62 -4.79 -8.74 -9.19
C SER A 62 -5.23 -8.63 -7.73
N PRO A 63 -5.07 -9.68 -6.91
CA PRO A 63 -5.20 -9.55 -5.47
C PRO A 63 -4.30 -8.44 -4.92
N VAL A 64 -4.81 -7.71 -3.94
CA VAL A 64 -4.09 -6.67 -3.21
C VAL A 64 -4.27 -6.85 -1.71
N LEU A 65 -3.29 -6.40 -0.94
CA LEU A 65 -3.41 -6.20 0.49
C LEU A 65 -3.38 -4.73 0.82
N LEU A 66 -4.13 -4.38 1.86
CA LEU A 66 -4.04 -3.10 2.52
C LEU A 66 -2.82 -3.13 3.45
N VAL A 67 -1.85 -2.25 3.21
CA VAL A 67 -0.58 -2.22 3.94
C VAL A 67 -0.49 -1.02 4.86
N GLY A 68 -1.09 0.10 4.47
CA GLY A 68 -0.97 1.33 5.23
C GLY A 68 -1.91 2.44 4.78
N THR A 69 -1.85 3.55 5.50
CA THR A 69 -2.33 4.85 5.06
C THR A 69 -1.15 5.76 4.77
N VAL A 70 -1.27 6.56 3.72
CA VAL A 70 -0.28 7.58 3.40
C VAL A 70 -0.94 8.93 3.25
N PHE A 71 -0.16 9.96 3.60
CA PHE A 71 -0.55 11.35 3.65
C PHE A 71 -1.62 11.59 4.71
N SER A 72 -1.75 12.83 5.16
CA SER A 72 -2.81 13.25 6.10
C SER A 72 -4.24 13.13 5.51
N THR A 73 -4.38 12.50 4.34
CA THR A 73 -5.59 12.41 3.50
C THR A 73 -6.13 10.99 3.36
N GLU A 74 -5.73 10.05 4.21
CA GLU A 74 -6.29 8.69 4.27
C GLU A 74 -6.14 7.85 2.99
N GLU A 75 -5.18 8.18 2.10
CA GLU A 75 -4.96 7.36 0.91
C GLU A 75 -4.47 5.96 1.32
N ALA A 76 -5.10 4.93 0.76
CA ALA A 76 -4.75 3.55 1.05
C ALA A 76 -3.48 3.16 0.31
N VAL A 77 -2.49 2.65 1.04
CA VAL A 77 -1.31 1.99 0.46
C VAL A 77 -1.63 0.51 0.28
N LEU A 78 -1.51 0.06 -0.95
CA LEU A 78 -1.82 -1.30 -1.37
C LEU A 78 -0.57 -2.03 -1.83
N LEU A 79 -0.46 -3.31 -1.49
CA LEU A 79 0.53 -4.23 -2.06
C LEU A 79 -0.17 -5.20 -3.01
N ALA A 80 0.16 -5.13 -4.30
CA ALA A 80 -0.29 -6.10 -5.28
C ALA A 80 0.53 -7.39 -5.22
N GLU A 81 -0.06 -8.49 -5.71
CA GLU A 81 0.57 -9.81 -5.74
C GLU A 81 1.92 -9.83 -6.47
N ASN A 82 2.06 -9.00 -7.52
CA ASN A 82 3.30 -8.88 -8.29
C ASN A 82 4.44 -8.19 -7.51
N GLY A 83 4.15 -7.60 -6.34
CA GLY A 83 5.12 -6.87 -5.52
C GLY A 83 5.08 -5.35 -5.70
N ASP A 84 4.17 -4.83 -6.53
CA ASP A 84 3.98 -3.40 -6.68
C ASP A 84 3.26 -2.80 -5.46
N ILE A 85 3.73 -1.62 -5.07
CA ILE A 85 3.07 -0.75 -4.11
C ILE A 85 2.30 0.33 -4.87
N LEU A 86 1.04 0.51 -4.46
CA LEU A 86 0.12 1.48 -5.04
C LEU A 86 -0.44 2.38 -3.96
N THR A 87 -0.82 3.59 -4.32
CA THR A 87 -1.77 4.38 -3.54
C THR A 87 -3.14 4.32 -4.19
N TYR A 88 -4.19 4.41 -3.37
CA TYR A 88 -5.57 4.50 -3.82
C TYR A 88 -6.32 5.54 -2.99
N GLY A 89 -6.89 6.51 -3.69
CA GLY A 89 -7.73 7.56 -3.13
C GLY A 89 -8.86 7.94 -4.09
N ASP A 90 -9.45 9.11 -3.90
CA ASP A 90 -10.62 9.58 -4.67
C ASP A 90 -10.36 9.63 -6.18
N ALA A 91 -9.12 9.96 -6.59
CA ALA A 91 -8.73 10.08 -7.98
C ALA A 91 -8.43 8.74 -8.68
N GLY A 92 -8.36 7.62 -7.93
CA GLY A 92 -8.05 6.30 -8.48
C GLY A 92 -6.71 5.74 -7.99
N PHE A 93 -6.12 4.83 -8.77
CA PHE A 93 -4.86 4.18 -8.42
C PHE A 93 -3.67 4.98 -8.93
N GLN A 94 -2.57 5.01 -8.17
CA GLN A 94 -1.26 5.38 -8.66
C GLN A 94 -0.25 4.29 -8.31
N ARG A 95 0.70 4.03 -9.20
CA ARG A 95 1.78 3.09 -8.95
C ARG A 95 2.97 3.84 -8.36
N VAL A 96 3.37 3.46 -7.16
CA VAL A 96 4.52 4.07 -6.47
C VAL A 96 5.83 3.40 -6.89
N GLY A 97 5.85 2.07 -6.94
CA GLY A 97 7.06 1.32 -7.29
C GLY A 97 6.96 -0.16 -6.96
N HIS A 98 7.97 -0.93 -7.36
CA HIS A 98 8.06 -2.36 -7.04
C HIS A 98 8.92 -2.58 -5.79
N GLY A 99 8.37 -3.28 -4.80
CA GLY A 99 9.01 -3.56 -3.52
C GLY A 99 8.76 -2.47 -2.47
N PHE A 100 8.50 -2.90 -1.24
CA PHE A 100 8.04 -2.01 -0.16
C PHE A 100 9.05 -0.91 0.18
N GLU A 101 10.32 -1.26 0.47
CA GLU A 101 11.33 -0.27 0.85
C GLU A 101 11.59 0.79 -0.23
N HIS A 102 11.65 0.36 -1.48
CA HIS A 102 11.85 1.27 -2.60
C HIS A 102 10.67 2.23 -2.73
N ALA A 103 9.44 1.71 -2.63
CA ALA A 103 8.24 2.52 -2.67
C ALA A 103 8.14 3.52 -1.50
N VAL A 104 8.51 3.13 -0.28
CA VAL A 104 8.57 4.06 0.86
C VAL A 104 9.56 5.19 0.59
N ARG A 105 10.75 4.88 0.06
CA ARG A 105 11.73 5.93 -0.31
C ARG A 105 11.19 6.86 -1.40
N ALA A 106 10.51 6.30 -2.41
CA ALA A 106 9.88 7.07 -3.48
C ALA A 106 8.79 8.02 -2.95
N LEU A 107 7.93 7.55 -2.04
CA LEU A 107 6.91 8.36 -1.37
C LEU A 107 7.52 9.52 -0.59
N VAL A 108 8.54 9.22 0.24
CA VAL A 108 9.25 10.22 1.03
C VAL A 108 9.93 11.26 0.13
N ALA A 109 10.55 10.81 -0.96
CA ALA A 109 11.23 11.68 -1.92
C ALA A 109 10.27 12.47 -2.83
N GLY A 110 9.00 12.07 -2.93
CA GLY A 110 8.08 12.65 -3.90
C GLY A 110 8.31 12.17 -5.34
N ASP A 111 9.04 11.06 -5.53
CA ASP A 111 9.64 10.62 -6.79
C ASP A 111 8.99 9.33 -7.30
N TRP A 112 7.79 9.45 -7.86
CA TRP A 112 7.08 8.38 -8.56
C TRP A 112 6.18 8.96 -9.65
N ASP A 113 5.62 8.08 -10.49
CA ASP A 113 4.65 8.45 -11.50
C ASP A 113 3.28 8.77 -10.87
N LYS A 114 2.90 10.05 -10.92
CA LYS A 114 1.64 10.57 -10.36
C LYS A 114 0.47 10.47 -11.35
N THR A 115 0.60 9.67 -12.40
CA THR A 115 -0.49 9.37 -13.32
C THR A 115 -1.49 8.42 -12.66
N PHE A 116 -2.78 8.77 -12.73
CA PHE A 116 -3.87 7.95 -12.19
C PHE A 116 -4.38 6.94 -13.23
N PHE A 117 -4.86 5.79 -12.77
CA PHE A 117 -5.53 4.77 -13.59
C PHE A 117 -6.60 3.98 -12.82
#